data_AF-A0A2R6DUF2-F1
#
_entry.id   AF-A0A2R6DUF2-F1
#
_cell.length_a   1.000
_cell.length_b   1.000
_cell.length_c   1.000
_cell.angle_alpha   90.00
_cell.angle_beta   90.00
_cell.angle_gamma   90.00
#
_symmetry.space_group_name_H-M   'P 1'
#
loop_
_entity.id
_entity.type
_entity.pdbx_description
1 polymer ?
#
loop_
_entity_poly.entity_id
_entity_poly.type
_entity_poly.pdbx_seq_one_letter_code
_entity_poly.pdbx_strand_id
1 'polypeptide(L)'
;MREVVFTVDYEPGYNAVADALTEHGDARVRSLSLHATGSSLWRVDYASGSAAALAAVETAFREGDYYADCLVPENCGATQRTEVLDDGEALVLYSYW
;
A
#
# COMPACT_ATOMS: atom_id res chain seq x y z
N MET A 1 8.38 6.63 22.39
CA MET A 1 7.82 6.68 21.03
C MET A 1 6.69 7.69 21.04
N ARG A 2 6.61 8.62 20.07
CA ARG A 2 5.55 9.63 19.98
C ARG A 2 4.74 9.32 18.73
N GLU A 3 3.42 9.26 18.87
CA GLU A 3 2.50 9.06 17.76
C GLU A 3 2.08 10.42 17.19
N VAL A 4 1.95 10.50 15.86
CA VAL A 4 1.46 11.67 15.14
C VAL A 4 0.35 11.22 14.21
N VAL A 5 -0.77 11.93 14.23
CA VAL A 5 -1.93 11.66 13.37
C VAL A 5 -2.19 12.92 12.54
N PHE A 6 -2.38 12.73 11.24
CA PHE A 6 -2.71 13.79 10.29
C PHE A 6 -3.63 13.25 9.21
N THR A 7 -4.32 14.16 8.54
CA THR A 7 -5.14 13.87 7.36
C THR A 7 -4.43 14.43 6.14
N VAL A 8 -4.49 13.71 5.02
CA VAL A 8 -3.91 14.14 3.76
C VAL A 8 -5.06 14.38 2.79
N ASP A 9 -5.14 15.61 2.27
CA ASP A 9 -5.97 15.95 1.12
C ASP A 9 -5.15 15.73 -0.15
N TYR A 10 -5.75 15.09 -1.16
CA TYR A 10 -5.11 14.83 -2.44
C TYR A 10 -6.15 14.86 -3.57
N GLU A 11 -5.71 15.09 -4.81
CA GLU A 11 -6.57 15.05 -5.99
C GLU A 11 -6.72 13.60 -6.50
N PRO A 12 -7.91 13.18 -6.95
CA PRO A 12 -8.09 11.83 -7.50
C PRO A 12 -7.19 11.54 -8.71
N GLY A 13 -6.75 10.29 -8.84
CA GLY A 13 -5.92 9.82 -9.96
C GLY A 13 -4.41 9.98 -9.74
N TYR A 14 -3.99 10.55 -8.61
CA TYR A 14 -2.57 10.67 -8.23
C TYR A 14 -2.06 9.47 -7.42
N ASN A 15 -2.94 8.71 -6.77
CA ASN A 15 -2.56 7.55 -5.99
C ASN A 15 -3.67 6.50 -6.02
N ALA A 16 -3.48 5.44 -6.80
CA ALA A 16 -4.48 4.39 -7.00
C ALA A 16 -4.96 3.73 -5.68
N VAL A 17 -4.06 3.58 -4.69
CA VAL A 17 -4.44 3.01 -3.39
C VAL A 17 -5.31 4.00 -2.61
N ALA A 18 -4.95 5.28 -2.59
CA ALA A 18 -5.77 6.30 -1.94
C ALA A 18 -7.14 6.44 -2.63
N ASP A 19 -7.17 6.37 -3.96
CA ASP A 19 -8.40 6.42 -4.76
C ASP A 19 -9.32 5.25 -4.39
N ALA A 20 -8.79 4.02 -4.34
CA ALA A 20 -9.53 2.82 -3.93
C ALA A 20 -10.09 2.94 -2.50
N LEU A 21 -9.30 3.46 -1.55
CA LEU A 21 -9.75 3.68 -0.16
C LEU A 21 -10.81 4.79 -0.05
N THR A 22 -10.81 5.74 -0.98
CA THR A 22 -11.79 6.83 -1.03
C THR A 22 -13.12 6.34 -1.62
N GLU A 23 -13.06 5.51 -2.67
CA GLU A 23 -14.23 4.86 -3.28
C GLU A 23 -14.88 3.83 -2.35
N HIS A 24 -14.06 3.09 -1.59
CA HIS A 24 -14.50 2.06 -0.65
C HIS A 24 -14.28 2.50 0.80
N GLY A 25 -15.21 3.30 1.34
CA GLY A 25 -15.08 3.88 2.69
C GLY A 25 -15.03 2.87 3.86
N ASP A 26 -15.44 1.62 3.63
CA ASP A 26 -15.31 0.49 4.54
C ASP A 26 -13.91 -0.15 4.55
N ALA A 27 -13.07 0.17 3.56
CA ALA A 27 -11.70 -0.32 3.46
C ALA A 27 -10.78 0.37 4.46
N ARG A 28 -9.85 -0.40 5.02
CA ARG A 28 -8.74 0.10 5.86
C ARG A 28 -7.48 -0.68 5.52
N VAL A 29 -6.36 0.02 5.41
CA VAL A 29 -5.02 -0.57 5.23
C VAL A 29 -4.15 -0.18 6.41
N ARG A 30 -3.41 -1.15 6.94
CA ARG A 30 -2.35 -0.96 7.93
C ARG A 30 -1.05 -1.51 7.38
N SER A 31 -0.01 -0.72 7.44
CA SER A 31 1.27 -1.03 6.80
C SER A 31 2.37 -1.15 7.83
N LEU A 32 3.27 -2.10 7.62
CA LEU A 32 4.52 -2.26 8.36
C LEU A 32 5.67 -2.36 7.35
N SER A 33 6.59 -1.41 7.39
CA SER A 33 7.81 -1.43 6.57
C SER A 33 9.05 -1.64 7.45
N LEU A 34 10.04 -2.37 6.94
CA LEU A 34 11.32 -2.61 7.60
C LEU A 34 12.47 -2.71 6.60
N HIS A 35 13.63 -2.16 6.95
CA HIS A 35 14.87 -2.41 6.22
C HIS A 35 15.39 -3.80 6.55
N ALA A 36 15.19 -4.75 5.62
CA ALA A 36 15.57 -6.14 5.84
C ALA A 36 17.08 -6.33 5.71
N THR A 37 17.72 -5.55 4.83
CA THR A 37 19.18 -5.45 4.69
C THR A 37 19.58 -3.99 4.45
N GLY A 38 20.88 -3.74 4.28
CA GLY A 38 21.37 -2.41 3.90
C GLY A 38 20.91 -1.93 2.52
N SER A 39 20.36 -2.83 1.68
CA SER A 39 19.93 -2.51 0.31
C SER A 39 18.56 -3.06 -0.04
N SER A 40 17.79 -3.55 0.93
CA SER A 40 16.46 -4.11 0.68
C SER A 40 15.46 -3.63 1.72
N LEU A 41 14.27 -3.29 1.25
CA LEU A 41 13.14 -2.87 2.06
C LEU A 41 12.02 -3.89 1.87
N TRP A 42 11.37 -4.25 2.97
CA TRP A 42 10.20 -5.10 2.98
C TRP A 42 9.03 -4.34 3.58
N ARG A 43 7.85 -4.56 3.02
CA ARG A 43 6.60 -4.00 3.53
C ARG A 43 5.52 -5.07 3.53
N VAL A 44 4.71 -5.05 4.57
CA VAL A 44 3.49 -5.86 4.67
C VAL A 44 2.31 -4.92 4.86
N ASP A 45 1.31 -5.05 4.01
CA ASP A 45 0.05 -4.33 4.09
C ASP A 45 -1.06 -5.31 4.47
N TYR A 46 -1.76 -5.03 5.57
CA TYR A 46 -2.96 -5.72 5.99
C TYR A 46 -4.16 -4.86 5.64
N ALA A 47 -5.04 -5.35 4.77
CA ALA A 47 -6.25 -4.67 4.35
C ALA A 47 -7.51 -5.42 4.81
N SER A 48 -8.48 -4.68 5.31
CA SER A 48 -9.80 -5.18 5.71
C SER A 48 -10.91 -4.37 5.06
N GLY A 49 -12.02 -5.01 4.70
CA GLY A 49 -13.18 -4.39 4.07
C GLY A 49 -14.07 -5.44 3.40
N SER A 50 -15.06 -4.98 2.63
CA SER A 50 -15.83 -5.86 1.75
C SER A 50 -14.96 -6.50 0.66
N ALA A 51 -15.42 -7.64 0.11
CA ALA A 51 -14.68 -8.34 -0.95
C ALA A 51 -14.41 -7.45 -2.18
N ALA A 52 -15.35 -6.58 -2.55
CA ALA A 52 -15.15 -5.61 -3.62
C ALA A 52 -14.04 -4.59 -3.29
N ALA A 53 -14.02 -4.10 -2.06
CA ALA A 53 -12.98 -3.20 -1.59
C ALA A 53 -11.60 -3.86 -1.57
N LEU A 54 -11.51 -5.10 -1.09
CA LEU A 54 -10.25 -5.86 -1.07
C LEU A 54 -9.73 -6.11 -2.49
N ALA A 55 -10.59 -6.46 -3.43
CA ALA A 55 -10.20 -6.63 -4.83
C ALA A 55 -9.67 -5.33 -5.44
N ALA A 56 -10.33 -4.19 -5.20
CA ALA A 56 -9.87 -2.89 -5.67
C ALA A 56 -8.50 -2.49 -5.06
N VAL A 57 -8.31 -2.75 -3.76
CA VAL A 57 -7.03 -2.53 -3.08
C VAL A 57 -5.94 -3.42 -3.67
N GLU A 58 -6.19 -4.71 -3.88
CA GLU A 58 -5.22 -5.62 -4.50
C GLU A 58 -4.77 -5.11 -5.88
N THR A 59 -5.73 -4.77 -6.75
CA THR A 59 -5.45 -4.21 -8.07
C THR A 59 -4.59 -2.95 -7.96
N ALA A 60 -4.95 -2.02 -7.08
CA ALA A 60 -4.20 -0.77 -6.89
C ALA A 60 -2.74 -1.01 -6.46
N PHE A 61 -2.48 -1.99 -5.59
CA PHE A 61 -1.13 -2.33 -5.14
C PHE A 61 -0.30 -3.09 -6.18
N ARG A 62 -0.94 -3.84 -7.10
CA ARG A 62 -0.24 -4.62 -8.12
C ARG A 62 0.01 -3.85 -9.41
N GLU A 63 -0.93 -3.00 -9.79
CA GLU A 63 -0.94 -2.34 -11.10
C GLU A 63 -0.64 -0.84 -11.01
N GLY A 64 -0.82 -0.23 -9.83
CA GLY A 64 -0.51 1.18 -9.63
C GLY A 64 1.00 1.43 -9.49
N ASP A 65 1.44 2.59 -9.96
CA ASP A 65 2.77 3.14 -9.67
C ASP A 65 2.83 3.60 -8.19
N TYR A 66 2.78 2.65 -7.26
CA TYR A 66 2.66 2.91 -5.82
C TYR A 66 4.01 2.80 -5.09
N TYR A 67 4.74 3.91 -5.02
CA TYR A 67 6.06 3.98 -4.37
C TYR A 67 5.98 4.60 -2.96
N ALA A 68 5.16 4.06 -2.07
CA ALA A 68 4.92 4.70 -0.78
C ALA A 68 6.16 4.86 0.12
N ASP A 69 7.21 4.08 -0.11
CA ASP A 69 8.42 4.10 0.70
C ASP A 69 9.64 4.74 -0.02
N CYS A 70 9.48 5.21 -1.27
CA CYS A 70 10.52 6.00 -1.92
C CYS A 70 10.36 7.48 -1.53
N LEU A 71 11.26 7.95 -0.68
CA LEU A 71 11.35 9.36 -0.24
C LEU A 71 11.86 10.31 -1.35
N VAL A 72 12.03 9.81 -2.58
CA VAL A 72 12.56 10.59 -3.70
C VAL A 72 11.42 10.98 -4.66
N PRO A 73 11.46 12.20 -5.24
CA PRO A 73 10.37 12.71 -6.10
C PRO A 73 10.23 11.96 -7.43
N GLU A 74 11.27 11.25 -7.85
CA GLU A 74 11.33 10.46 -9.08
C GLU A 74 11.44 8.98 -8.73
N ASN A 75 11.07 8.10 -9.68
CA ASN A 75 11.26 6.66 -9.52
C ASN A 75 12.70 6.41 -9.05
N CYS A 76 12.83 5.92 -7.81
CA CYS A 76 14.07 5.58 -7.13
C CYS A 76 14.94 4.55 -7.88
N GLY A 77 14.49 4.07 -9.04
CA GLY A 77 15.09 3.01 -9.83
C GLY A 77 14.90 1.64 -9.20
N ALA A 78 14.19 1.57 -8.07
CA ALA A 78 13.90 0.33 -7.38
C ALA A 78 12.73 -0.37 -8.04
N THR A 79 12.93 -1.63 -8.42
CA THR A 79 11.85 -2.48 -8.92
C THR A 79 11.08 -3.03 -7.73
N GLN A 80 9.88 -2.52 -7.51
CA GLN A 80 8.97 -3.10 -6.55
C GLN A 80 8.34 -4.39 -7.11
N ARG A 81 8.14 -5.36 -6.23
CA ARG A 81 7.26 -6.50 -6.51
C ARG A 81 6.34 -6.73 -5.33
N THR A 82 5.07 -7.00 -5.64
CA THR A 82 4.02 -7.26 -4.65
C THR A 82 3.46 -8.68 -4.84
N GLU A 83 3.34 -9.42 -3.75
CA GLU A 83 2.76 -10.75 -3.70
C GLU A 83 1.64 -10.81 -2.66
N VAL A 84 0.62 -11.62 -2.92
CA VAL A 84 -0.46 -11.88 -1.95
C VAL A 84 -0.04 -13.02 -1.05
N LEU A 85 -0.06 -12.78 0.26
CA LEU A 85 0.19 -13.78 1.30
C LEU A 85 -1.09 -14.45 1.80
N ASP A 86 -2.21 -13.70 1.82
CA ASP A 86 -3.54 -14.16 2.25
C ASP A 86 -4.61 -13.29 1.56
N ASP A 87 -5.70 -13.90 1.11
CA ASP A 87 -6.85 -13.27 0.44
C ASP A 87 -8.20 -13.77 0.98
N GLY A 88 -8.23 -14.32 2.19
CA GLY A 88 -9.44 -14.79 2.85
C GLY A 88 -10.32 -13.69 3.42
N GLU A 89 -10.43 -13.62 4.76
CA GLU A 89 -11.23 -12.59 5.44
C GLU A 89 -10.58 -11.19 5.39
N ALA A 90 -9.28 -11.16 5.14
CA ALA A 90 -8.48 -9.96 4.98
C ALA A 90 -7.47 -10.20 3.85
N LEU A 91 -7.05 -9.12 3.21
CA LEU A 91 -6.01 -9.17 2.19
C LEU A 91 -4.67 -8.82 2.85
N VAL A 92 -3.69 -9.70 2.71
CA VAL A 92 -2.32 -9.48 3.19
C VAL A 92 -1.38 -9.43 1.98
N LEU A 93 -0.79 -8.27 1.76
CA LEU A 93 0.15 -8.03 0.67
C LEU A 93 1.56 -7.90 1.22
N TYR A 94 2.53 -8.43 0.47
CA TYR A 94 3.94 -8.31 0.74
C TYR A 94 4.63 -7.63 -0.43
N SER A 95 5.21 -6.46 -0.18
CA SER A 95 6.01 -5.72 -1.16
C SER A 95 7.49 -5.73 -0.79
N TYR A 96 8.35 -5.88 -1.79
CA TYR A 96 9.79 -5.79 -1.63
C TYR A 96 10.44 -5.00 -2.77
N TRP A 97 11.57 -4.38 -2.43
CA TRP A 97 12.44 -3.58 -3.30
C TRP A 97 13.88 -4.05 -3.17
#